data_AF-T1BW02-F1
#
_entry.id   AF-T1BW02-F1
#
_cell.length_a   1.000
_cell.length_b   1.000
_cell.length_c   1.000
_cell.angle_alpha   90.00
_cell.angle_beta   90.00
_cell.angle_gamma   90.00
#
_symmetry.space_group_name_H-M   'P 1'
#
loop_
_entity.id
_entity.type
_entity.pdbx_description
1 polymer ?
#
loop_
_entity_poly.entity_id
_entity_poly.type
_entity_poly.pdbx_seq_one_letter_code
_entity_poly.pdbx_strand_id
1 'polypeptide(L)'
;MTMAILSVRQALAGTQAGHSVTVQGWVRTRRDSKAGLSFINLSDGSCFAPIQIVAPATLGNYESEIRRLGAGCALRATGTLSPSQGQGQSFEIQASAIEVTGFVEDPETYPIQPKAHSLEFCARSRTCARAPT
;
A
#
# COMPACT_ATOMS: atom_id res chain seq x y z
N MET A 1 -10.02 22.60 8.83
CA MET A 1 -8.70 22.05 8.46
C MET A 1 -8.92 20.99 7.41
N THR A 2 -8.54 21.26 6.18
CA THR A 2 -8.76 20.37 5.03
C THR A 2 -7.77 19.20 5.12
N MET A 3 -8.28 17.98 5.26
CA MET A 3 -7.45 16.77 5.21
C MET A 3 -6.85 16.64 3.80
N ALA A 4 -5.52 16.72 3.69
CA ALA A 4 -4.82 16.61 2.41
C ALA A 4 -4.70 15.14 2.00
N ILE A 5 -5.19 14.82 0.80
CA ILE A 5 -4.99 13.51 0.19
C ILE A 5 -3.63 13.51 -0.49
N LEU A 6 -2.75 12.59 -0.10
CA LEU A 6 -1.40 12.47 -0.64
C LEU A 6 -1.21 11.13 -1.34
N SER A 7 -0.40 11.15 -2.40
CA SER A 7 0.14 9.93 -3.00
C SER A 7 1.25 9.33 -2.13
N VAL A 8 1.50 8.03 -2.28
CA VAL A 8 2.56 7.32 -1.53
C VAL A 8 3.94 7.96 -1.80
N ARG A 9 4.19 8.36 -3.06
CA ARG A 9 5.39 9.11 -3.43
C ARG A 9 5.55 10.41 -2.63
N GLN A 10 4.48 11.19 -2.48
CA GLN A 10 4.52 12.46 -1.75
C GLN A 10 4.74 12.25 -0.25
N ALA A 11 4.09 11.23 0.33
CA ALA A 11 4.27 10.87 1.72
C ALA A 11 5.71 10.41 2.02
N LEU A 12 6.32 9.61 1.14
CA LEU A 12 7.73 9.21 1.25
C LEU A 12 8.70 10.39 1.02
N ALA A 13 8.30 11.39 0.24
CA ALA A 13 9.06 12.64 0.09
C ALA A 13 8.95 13.58 1.31
N GLY A 14 8.17 13.22 2.34
CA GLY A 14 7.99 14.05 3.53
C GLY A 14 7.10 15.28 3.28
N THR A 15 6.30 15.27 2.22
CA THR A 15 5.35 16.35 1.95
C THR A 15 4.31 16.34 3.08
N GLN A 16 4.26 17.40 3.91
CA GLN A 16 3.41 17.50 5.11
C GLN A 16 3.81 16.58 6.28
N ALA A 17 5.12 16.33 6.48
CA ALA A 17 5.60 15.64 7.69
C ALA A 17 5.11 16.34 8.97
N GLY A 18 4.59 15.57 9.93
CA GLY A 18 4.01 16.06 11.18
C GLY A 18 2.53 16.45 11.10
N HIS A 19 1.92 16.43 9.91
CA HIS A 19 0.49 16.71 9.74
C HIS A 19 -0.33 15.43 9.54
N SER A 20 -1.65 15.55 9.74
CA SER A 20 -2.60 14.50 9.42
C SER A 20 -2.86 14.45 7.92
N VAL A 21 -2.63 13.29 7.32
CA VAL A 21 -2.69 13.04 5.88
C VAL A 21 -3.54 11.81 5.61
N THR A 22 -4.17 11.78 4.44
CA THR A 22 -4.93 10.62 3.97
C THR A 22 -4.25 10.00 2.78
N VAL A 23 -4.00 8.68 2.85
CA VAL A 23 -3.43 7.87 1.76
C VAL A 23 -4.42 6.77 1.37
N GLN A 24 -4.43 6.43 0.09
CA GLN A 24 -5.34 5.43 -0.49
C GLN A 24 -4.52 4.48 -1.37
N GLY A 25 -4.80 3.18 -1.29
CA GLY A 25 -4.08 2.20 -2.10
C GLY A 25 -4.38 0.78 -1.69
N TRP A 26 -3.50 -0.13 -2.11
CA TRP A 26 -3.63 -1.57 -1.90
C TRP A 26 -2.59 -2.08 -0.91
N VAL A 27 -3.00 -3.01 -0.06
CA VAL A 27 -2.13 -3.69 0.90
C VAL A 27 -1.21 -4.65 0.14
N ARG A 28 0.10 -4.47 0.31
CA ARG A 28 1.14 -5.40 -0.18
C ARG A 28 1.32 -6.54 0.81
N THR A 29 1.57 -6.20 2.07
CA THR A 29 1.85 -7.13 3.16
C THR A 29 1.38 -6.54 4.47
N ARG A 30 0.89 -7.37 5.39
CA ARG A 30 0.59 -7.00 6.77
C ARG A 30 1.43 -7.86 7.71
N ARG A 31 1.96 -7.26 8.78
CA ARG A 31 2.63 -7.94 9.88
C ARG A 31 2.03 -7.47 11.20
N ASP A 32 1.55 -8.39 12.00
CA ASP A 32 1.12 -8.10 13.37
C ASP A 32 2.31 -8.22 14.34
N SER A 33 2.26 -7.42 15.40
CA SER A 33 3.20 -7.48 16.50
C SER A 33 2.46 -7.85 17.79
N LYS A 34 3.16 -8.57 18.68
CA LYS A 34 2.63 -9.01 19.98
C LYS A 34 2.20 -7.86 20.88
N ALA A 35 2.67 -6.64 20.61
CA ALA A 35 2.31 -5.42 21.33
C ALA A 35 0.96 -4.80 20.92
N GLY A 36 0.15 -5.47 20.07
CA GLY A 36 -1.13 -4.91 19.61
C GLY A 36 -0.94 -3.80 18.57
N LEU A 37 0.09 -3.92 17.74
CA LEU A 37 0.33 -3.03 16.60
C LEU A 37 0.34 -3.86 15.33
N SER A 38 -0.29 -3.35 14.27
CA SER A 38 -0.23 -3.92 12.92
C SER A 38 0.55 -3.00 12.00
N PHE A 39 1.57 -3.55 11.35
CA PHE A 39 2.37 -2.89 10.32
C PHE A 39 1.81 -3.29 8.96
N ILE A 40 1.27 -2.32 8.23
CA ILE A 40 0.64 -2.53 6.92
C ILE A 40 1.47 -1.80 5.88
N ASN A 41 1.99 -2.54 4.91
CA ASN A 41 2.65 -1.94 3.75
C ASN A 41 1.60 -1.64 2.68
N LEU A 42 1.41 -0.36 2.37
CA LEU A 42 0.46 0.11 1.36
C LEU A 42 1.21 0.62 0.12
N SER A 43 0.62 0.38 -1.06
CA SER A 43 1.13 0.88 -2.33
C SER A 43 -0.04 1.39 -3.17
N ASP A 44 0.10 2.59 -3.76
CA ASP A 44 -0.89 3.20 -4.67
C ASP A 44 -0.47 3.13 -6.15
N GLY A 45 0.68 2.52 -6.44
CA GLY A 45 1.26 2.48 -7.80
C GLY A 45 2.02 3.75 -8.23
N SER A 46 2.01 4.83 -7.44
CA SER A 46 2.77 6.05 -7.73
C SER A 46 4.28 5.86 -7.59
N CYS A 47 4.71 4.88 -6.80
CA CYS A 47 6.11 4.48 -6.63
C CYS A 47 6.25 2.97 -6.35
N PHE A 48 7.46 2.45 -6.60
CA PHE A 48 7.82 1.05 -6.31
C PHE A 48 7.94 0.78 -4.81
N ALA A 49 8.36 1.77 -4.02
CA ALA A 49 8.49 1.65 -2.58
C ALA A 49 7.11 1.76 -1.90
N PRO A 50 6.70 0.79 -1.07
CA PRO A 50 5.49 0.90 -0.27
C PRO A 50 5.72 1.84 0.92
N ILE A 51 4.63 2.43 1.43
CA ILE A 51 4.63 3.15 2.70
C ILE A 51 4.15 2.24 3.82
N GLN A 52 4.81 2.32 4.97
CA GLN A 52 4.40 1.60 6.17
C GLN A 52 3.37 2.42 6.95
N ILE A 53 2.24 1.78 7.24
CA ILE A 53 1.17 2.30 8.07
C ILE A 53 1.17 1.50 9.37
N VAL A 54 1.27 2.20 10.49
CA VAL A 54 1.20 1.62 11.83
C VAL A 54 -0.22 1.80 12.34
N ALA A 55 -0.93 0.68 12.44
CA ALA A 55 -2.30 0.62 12.95
C ALA A 55 -2.28 0.13 14.41
N PRO A 56 -2.65 0.97 15.38
CA PRO A 56 -2.76 0.55 16.77
C PRO A 56 -4.04 -0.25 17.02
N ALA A 57 -4.00 -1.19 17.97
CA ALA A 57 -5.17 -1.96 18.42
C ALA A 57 -6.23 -1.12 19.15
N THR A 58 -5.97 0.18 19.37
CA THR A 58 -6.94 1.14 19.89
C THR A 58 -8.02 1.50 18.85
N LEU A 59 -7.80 1.19 17.57
CA LEU A 59 -8.78 1.40 16.51
C LEU A 59 -9.99 0.47 16.71
N GLY A 60 -11.20 1.03 16.73
CA GLY A 60 -12.43 0.26 16.94
C GLY A 60 -12.69 -0.82 15.88
N ASN A 61 -12.10 -0.68 14.69
CA ASN A 61 -12.19 -1.64 13.60
C ASN A 61 -10.97 -2.58 13.48
N TYR A 62 -10.12 -2.64 14.51
CA TYR A 62 -8.88 -3.41 14.45
C TYR A 62 -9.10 -4.92 14.33
N GLU A 63 -9.92 -5.51 15.19
CA GLU A 63 -10.20 -6.95 15.15
C GLU A 63 -11.03 -7.35 13.94
N SER A 64 -12.01 -6.51 13.57
CA SER A 64 -12.98 -6.83 12.52
C SER A 64 -12.45 -6.63 11.11
N GLU A 65 -11.67 -5.57 10.86
CA GLU A 65 -11.21 -5.23 9.52
C GLU A 65 -9.69 -5.41 9.38
N ILE A 66 -8.92 -4.76 10.26
CA ILE A 66 -7.45 -4.65 10.13
C ILE A 66 -6.79 -6.03 10.23
N ARG A 67 -7.25 -6.87 11.15
CA ARG A 67 -6.76 -8.25 11.32
C ARG A 67 -7.12 -9.16 10.13
N ARG A 68 -8.15 -8.81 9.35
CA ARG A 68 -8.58 -9.56 8.16
C ARG A 68 -7.93 -9.07 6.86
N LEU A 69 -7.25 -7.92 6.85
CA LEU A 69 -6.63 -7.33 5.66
C LEU A 69 -5.60 -8.22 4.96
N GLY A 70 -5.99 -8.96 3.93
CA GLY A 70 -5.08 -9.70 3.06
C GLY A 70 -4.28 -8.82 2.10
N ALA A 71 -3.33 -9.44 1.39
CA ALA A 71 -2.67 -8.81 0.24
C ALA A 71 -3.70 -8.53 -0.86
N GLY A 72 -3.64 -7.35 -1.48
CA GLY A 72 -4.58 -6.91 -2.53
C GLY A 72 -5.84 -6.20 -2.03
N CYS A 73 -6.07 -6.12 -0.72
CA CYS A 73 -7.18 -5.33 -0.16
C CYS A 73 -6.96 -3.84 -0.40
N ALA A 74 -8.01 -3.13 -0.80
CA ALA A 74 -7.99 -1.68 -0.99
C ALA A 74 -8.46 -0.99 0.29
N LEU A 75 -7.67 -0.04 0.78
CA LEU A 75 -8.01 0.72 1.97
C LEU A 75 -7.62 2.19 1.85
N ARG A 76 -8.29 3.00 2.66
CA ARG A 76 -8.02 4.41 2.88
C ARG A 76 -7.57 4.58 4.32
N ALA A 77 -6.34 5.02 4.51
CA ALA A 77 -5.79 5.27 5.84
C ALA A 77 -5.59 6.77 6.04
N THR A 78 -6.11 7.28 7.15
CA THR A 78 -5.87 8.64 7.62
C THR A 78 -5.04 8.58 8.89
N GLY A 79 -3.97 9.34 8.95
CA GLY A 79 -3.03 9.28 10.05
C GLY A 79 -2.00 10.40 10.02
N THR A 80 -1.13 10.43 11.02
CA THR A 80 -0.06 11.42 11.11
C THR A 80 1.20 10.89 10.44
N LEU A 81 1.78 11.69 9.55
CA LEU A 81 3.05 11.36 8.89
C LEU A 81 4.22 11.61 9.86
N SER A 82 4.91 10.56 10.27
CA SER A 82 6.06 10.62 11.18
C SER A 82 7.32 10.07 10.50
N PRO A 83 8.52 10.60 10.79
CA PRO A 83 9.76 9.95 10.36
C PRO A 83 9.83 8.54 10.95
N SER A 84 10.16 7.55 10.12
CA SER A 84 10.29 6.17 10.59
C SER A 84 11.60 5.98 11.35
N GLN A 85 11.56 5.17 12.40
CA GLN A 85 12.74 4.77 13.17
C GLN A 85 13.44 3.51 12.60
N GLY A 86 12.84 2.88 11.58
CA GLY A 86 13.35 1.64 10.98
C GLY A 86 14.38 1.89 9.87
N GLN A 87 15.45 1.08 9.83
CA GLN A 87 16.39 1.08 8.71
C GLN A 87 15.69 0.56 7.43
N GLY A 88 15.33 1.47 6.53
CA GLY A 88 14.83 1.11 5.19
C GLY A 88 13.66 1.94 4.66
N GLN A 89 12.98 2.72 5.51
CA GLN A 89 11.92 3.65 5.08
C GLN A 89 12.12 5.01 5.75
N SER A 90 11.94 6.09 4.99
CA SER A 90 12.15 7.45 5.49
C SER A 90 10.99 7.94 6.37
N PHE A 91 9.76 7.51 6.06
CA PHE A 91 8.54 7.96 6.73
C PHE A 91 7.56 6.81 6.94
N GLU A 92 6.78 6.91 7.99
CA GLU A 92 5.69 6.01 8.35
C GLU A 92 4.43 6.82 8.71
N ILE A 93 3.27 6.20 8.59
CA ILE A 93 1.99 6.83 8.93
C ILE A 93 1.42 6.16 10.16
N GLN A 94 1.24 6.93 11.23
CA GLN A 94 0.54 6.51 12.44
C GLN A 94 -0.96 6.65 12.19
N ALA A 95 -1.65 5.54 11.93
CA ALA A 95 -3.05 5.56 11.53
C ALA A 95 -3.97 5.97 12.68
N SER A 96 -4.77 7.00 12.46
CA SER A 96 -5.82 7.45 13.38
C SER A 96 -7.20 6.93 12.96
N ALA A 97 -7.41 6.70 11.67
CA ALA A 97 -8.61 6.08 11.12
C ALA A 97 -8.25 5.27 9.88
N ILE A 98 -8.83 4.08 9.75
CA ILE A 98 -8.69 3.23 8.56
C ILE A 98 -10.08 2.89 8.09
N GLU A 99 -10.35 3.12 6.81
CA GLU A 99 -11.58 2.73 6.13
C GLU A 99 -11.21 1.70 5.07
N VAL A 100 -11.72 0.47 5.18
CA VAL A 100 -11.51 -0.54 4.14
C VAL A 100 -12.59 -0.36 3.07
N THR A 101 -12.16 0.02 1.87
CA THR A 101 -13.07 0.30 0.73
C THR A 101 -13.35 -0.93 -0.11
N GLY A 102 -12.50 -1.96 -0.03
CA GLY A 102 -12.73 -3.24 -0.68
C GLY A 102 -12.01 -4.36 0.04
N PHE A 103 -12.78 -5.29 0.59
CA PHE A 103 -12.26 -6.59 1.00
C PHE A 103 -12.06 -7.45 -0.25
N VAL A 104 -10.92 -8.13 -0.33
CA VAL A 104 -10.80 -9.26 -1.26
C VAL A 104 -11.50 -10.43 -0.60
N GLU A 105 -12.78 -10.60 -0.93
CA GLU A 105 -13.63 -11.67 -0.39
C GLU A 105 -13.29 -13.04 -1.00
N ASP A 106 -12.62 -13.04 -2.14
CA ASP A 106 -12.25 -14.24 -2.88
C ASP A 106 -10.87 -14.10 -3.55
N PRO A 107 -9.81 -14.72 -3.01
CA PRO A 107 -8.48 -14.75 -3.63
C PRO A 107 -8.42 -15.62 -4.90
N GLU A 108 -9.47 -16.36 -5.26
CA GLU A 108 -9.56 -17.22 -6.45
C GLU A 108 -10.23 -16.53 -7.65
N THR A 109 -10.94 -15.41 -7.43
CA THR A 109 -11.60 -14.60 -8.47
C THR A 109 -10.66 -13.51 -9.03
N TYR A 110 -9.35 -13.69 -8.88
CA TYR A 110 -8.37 -13.00 -9.72
C TYR A 110 -8.13 -13.86 -10.97
N PRO A 111 -8.67 -13.48 -12.16
CA PRO A 111 -8.51 -14.24 -13.40
C PRO A 111 -7.13 -14.06 -14.04
N ILE A 112 -6.07 -13.98 -13.23
CA ILE A 112 -4.68 -14.07 -13.69
C ILE A 112 -3.99 -15.07 -12.77
N GLN A 113 -4.22 -16.35 -13.07
CA GLN A 113 -3.24 -17.36 -12.73
C GLN A 113 -1.91 -16.93 -13.39
N PRO A 114 -0.82 -16.74 -12.64
CA PRO A 114 0.51 -16.70 -13.24
C PRO A 114 0.84 -18.13 -13.65
N LYS A 115 0.27 -18.58 -14.78
CA LYS A 115 0.89 -19.67 -15.52
C LYS A 115 2.25 -19.16 -15.95
N ALA A 116 3.31 -19.70 -15.36
CA ALA A 116 4.64 -19.60 -15.91
C ALA A 116 4.58 -20.11 -17.36
N HIS A 117 4.47 -19.18 -18.31
CA HIS A 117 4.70 -19.51 -19.70
C HIS A 117 6.20 -19.44 -19.91
N SER A 118 6.78 -20.57 -20.30
CA SER A 118 8.16 -20.65 -20.78
C SER A 118 8.43 -19.57 -21.83
N LEU A 119 9.67 -19.06 -21.82
CA LEU A 119 10.20 -17.89 -22.53
C LEU A 119 10.15 -17.93 -24.07
N GLU A 120 9.24 -18.67 -24.70
CA GLU A 120 9.18 -18.80 -26.17
C GLU A 120 8.16 -17.88 -26.85
N PHE A 121 7.36 -17.11 -26.12
CA PHE A 121 6.38 -16.22 -26.74
C PHE A 121 6.89 -14.78 -27.01
N CYS A 122 8.04 -14.38 -26.44
CA CYS A 122 8.63 -13.04 -26.61
C CYS A 122 9.60 -12.96 -27.82
N ALA A 123 9.20 -13.50 -28.98
CA ALA A 123 10.01 -13.40 -30.21
C ALA A 123 9.18 -13.29 -31.51
N ARG A 124 7.87 -13.05 -31.41
CA ARG A 124 6.98 -13.03 -32.59
C ARG A 124 5.96 -11.90 -32.57
N SER A 125 6.39 -10.70 -32.24
CA SER A 125 5.67 -9.47 -32.62
C SER A 125 6.70 -8.46 -33.14
N ARG A 126 7.09 -8.65 -34.41
CA ARG A 126 7.73 -7.62 -35.22
C ARG A 126 6.72 -6.49 -35.45
N THR A 127 6.80 -5.43 -34.65
CA THR A 127 6.28 -4.12 -35.07
C THR A 127 7.27 -3.03 -34.66
N CYS A 128 8.25 -2.88 -35.55
CA CYS A 128 8.91 -1.65 -35.98
C CYS A 128 8.68 -0.36 -35.16
N ALA A 129 9.73 0.14 -34.52
CA ALA A 129 9.99 1.57 -34.38
C ALA A 129 11.48 1.83 -34.17
N ARG A 130 12.25 1.87 -35.26
CA ARG A 130 13.51 2.61 -35.28
C ARG A 130 13.70 3.26 -36.65
N ALA A 131 13.53 4.58 -36.67
CA ALA A 131 14.01 5.50 -37.68
C ALA A 131 14.71 6.64 -36.94
N PRO A 132 15.45 7.54 -37.61
CA PRO A 132 16.56 7.29 -38.53
C PRO A 132 17.82 8.08 -38.10
N THR A 133 19.01 7.63 -38.51
CA THR A 133 20.09 8.45 -39.11
C THR A 133 21.18 7.52 -39.64
#